data_AF-A0A9E5N141-F1
#
_entry.id   AF-A0A9E5N141-F1
#
_cell.length_a   1.000
_cell.length_b   1.000
_cell.length_c   1.000
_cell.angle_alpha   90.00
_cell.angle_beta   90.00
_cell.angle_gamma   90.00
#
_symmetry.space_group_name_H-M   'P 1'
#
loop_
_entity.id
_entity.type
_entity.pdbx_description
1 polymer ?
#
loop_
_entity_poly.entity_id
_entity_poly.type
_entity_poly.pdbx_seq_one_letter_code
_entity_poly.pdbx_strand_id
1 'polypeptide(L)'
;MKFLVLLSCLCAASGQAGEPAAKSDPRTELPSAIRHARQLLEKEKYALFLKQFAIPADWKRAVESHGREELASAFAKEKAKPLLAALQQIDQSEPDLSEDGMLATYAVKVKNFPHQSIVFQQIEGLWYLRN
;
A
#
# COMPACT_ATOMS: atom_id res chain seq x y z
N MET A 1 -19.00 45.60 51.65
CA MET A 1 -17.81 44.84 52.09
C MET A 1 -17.77 43.58 51.22
N LYS A 2 -16.96 43.54 50.16
CA LYS A 2 -15.62 42.91 50.13
C LYS A 2 -15.66 41.51 50.76
N PHE A 3 -15.72 40.45 49.94
CA PHE A 3 -14.80 39.32 50.06
C PHE A 3 -14.60 38.66 48.70
N LEU A 4 -13.33 38.73 48.30
CA LEU A 4 -12.69 38.17 47.13
C LEU A 4 -12.31 36.72 47.51
N VAL A 5 -12.71 35.71 46.73
CA VAL A 5 -12.09 34.39 46.81
C VAL A 5 -11.78 33.94 45.39
N LEU A 6 -10.54 34.21 44.98
CA LEU A 6 -9.88 33.53 43.87
C LEU A 6 -9.73 32.06 44.25
N LEU A 7 -10.33 31.17 43.47
CA LEU A 7 -9.99 29.76 43.47
C LEU A 7 -9.45 29.41 42.07
N SER A 8 -8.13 29.57 41.93
CA SER A 8 -7.37 29.15 40.76
C SER A 8 -7.41 27.63 40.67
N CYS A 9 -8.27 27.10 39.81
CA CYS A 9 -8.24 25.70 39.42
C CYS A 9 -7.08 25.52 38.43
N LEU A 10 -5.93 25.11 38.97
CA LEU A 10 -4.76 24.70 38.21
C LEU A 10 -5.10 23.37 37.53
N CYS A 11 -5.71 23.43 36.36
CA CYS A 11 -5.86 22.26 35.49
C CYS A 11 -4.47 21.83 35.04
N ALA A 12 -3.90 20.87 35.76
CA ALA A 12 -2.77 20.09 35.28
C ALA A 12 -3.20 19.41 33.99
N ALA A 13 -2.86 20.03 32.86
CA ALA A 13 -2.91 19.38 31.57
C ALA A 13 -1.88 18.25 31.61
N SER A 14 -2.35 17.05 31.99
CA SER A 14 -1.63 15.81 31.72
C SER A 14 -1.45 15.72 30.21
N GLY A 15 -0.33 16.22 29.73
CA GLY A 15 0.16 15.94 28.40
C GLY A 15 0.37 14.44 28.30
N GLN A 16 -0.65 13.73 27.83
CA GLN A 16 -0.46 12.43 27.21
C GLN A 16 0.48 12.69 26.04
N ALA A 17 1.77 12.45 26.28
CA ALA A 17 2.71 12.13 25.24
C ALA A 17 2.15 10.89 24.56
N GLY A 18 1.36 11.11 23.50
CA GLY A 18 0.90 10.05 22.64
C GLY A 18 2.14 9.31 22.17
N GLU A 19 2.27 8.05 22.58
CA GLU A 19 3.18 7.13 21.94
C GLU A 19 3.04 7.31 20.43
N PRO A 20 4.15 7.39 19.67
CA PRO A 20 4.06 7.45 18.22
C PRO A 20 3.31 6.20 17.80
N ALA A 21 2.04 6.36 17.39
CA ALA A 21 1.22 5.28 16.89
C ALA A 21 2.08 4.51 15.90
N ALA A 22 2.39 3.25 16.24
CA ALA A 22 3.21 2.39 15.39
C ALA A 22 2.60 2.50 13.99
N LYS A 23 3.37 3.06 13.04
CA LYS A 23 2.88 3.32 11.68
C LYS A 23 2.31 2.01 11.16
N SER A 24 0.99 1.93 11.05
CA SER A 24 0.30 0.76 10.53
C SER A 24 0.85 0.46 9.14
N ASP A 25 1.00 -0.82 8.80
CA ASP A 25 1.48 -1.21 7.49
C ASP A 25 0.51 -0.65 6.44
N PRO A 26 0.99 0.11 5.43
CA PRO A 26 0.11 0.73 4.46
C PRO A 26 -0.70 -0.29 3.64
N ARG A 27 -0.35 -1.59 3.69
CA ARG A 27 -1.05 -2.67 3.01
C ARG A 27 -2.23 -3.24 3.78
N THR A 28 -2.53 -2.79 4.99
CA THR A 28 -3.70 -3.31 5.74
C THR A 28 -5.02 -2.92 5.08
N GLU A 29 -5.10 -1.70 4.55
CA GLU A 29 -6.28 -1.16 3.87
C GLU A 29 -6.02 -1.05 2.38
N LEU A 30 -6.93 -1.57 1.54
CA LEU A 30 -6.75 -1.62 0.09
C LEU A 30 -6.46 -0.22 -0.54
N PRO A 31 -7.18 0.86 -0.20
CA PRO A 31 -6.87 2.19 -0.75
C PRO A 31 -5.48 2.70 -0.33
N SER A 32 -5.04 2.39 0.89
CA SER A 32 -3.70 2.74 1.35
C SER A 32 -2.63 1.92 0.65
N ALA A 33 -2.91 0.64 0.39
CA ALA A 33 -2.03 -0.28 -0.32
C ALA A 33 -1.78 0.21 -1.75
N ILE A 34 -2.84 0.59 -2.47
CA ILE A 34 -2.77 1.13 -3.85
C ILE A 34 -1.95 2.43 -3.86
N ARG A 35 -2.24 3.38 -2.97
CA ARG A 35 -1.49 4.65 -2.90
C ARG A 35 -0.01 4.41 -2.60
N HIS A 36 0.29 3.50 -1.66
CA HIS A 36 1.68 3.18 -1.30
C HIS A 36 2.42 2.47 -2.43
N ALA A 37 1.78 1.51 -3.10
CA ALA A 37 2.30 0.86 -4.30
C ALA A 37 2.67 1.90 -5.38
N ARG A 38 1.75 2.81 -5.67
CA ARG A 38 1.97 3.92 -6.62
C ARG A 38 3.16 4.79 -6.21
N GLN A 39 3.24 5.22 -4.95
CA GLN A 39 4.34 6.04 -4.46
C GLN A 39 5.70 5.36 -4.59
N LEU A 40 5.77 4.03 -4.41
CA LEU A 40 7.01 3.29 -4.62
C LEU A 40 7.40 3.28 -6.10
N LEU A 41 6.45 3.08 -7.01
CA LEU A 41 6.70 3.10 -8.45
C LEU A 41 7.09 4.49 -8.96
N GLU A 42 6.42 5.55 -8.50
CA GLU A 42 6.73 6.95 -8.84
C GLU A 42 8.13 7.37 -8.37
N LYS A 43 8.59 6.82 -7.25
CA LYS A 43 9.93 7.04 -6.69
C LYS A 43 10.96 6.04 -7.20
N GLU A 44 10.60 5.23 -8.20
CA GLU A 44 11.44 4.21 -8.82
C GLU A 44 12.02 3.18 -7.82
N LYS A 45 11.33 2.97 -6.69
CA LYS A 45 11.72 2.03 -5.62
C LYS A 45 11.28 0.61 -5.96
N TYR A 46 11.65 0.12 -7.15
CA TYR A 46 11.13 -1.13 -7.71
C TYR A 46 11.44 -2.38 -6.88
N ALA A 47 12.66 -2.52 -6.36
CA ALA A 47 13.01 -3.65 -5.50
C ALA A 47 12.17 -3.68 -4.21
N LEU A 48 11.88 -2.51 -3.63
CA LEU A 48 11.04 -2.41 -2.44
C LEU A 48 9.57 -2.70 -2.77
N PHE A 49 9.09 -2.19 -3.91
CA PHE A 49 7.77 -2.49 -4.43
C PHE A 49 7.57 -4.00 -4.60
N LEU A 50 8.48 -4.68 -5.31
CA LEU A 50 8.38 -6.12 -5.54
C LEU A 50 8.39 -6.90 -4.22
N LYS A 51 9.31 -6.56 -3.30
CA LYS A 51 9.36 -7.19 -1.97
C LYS A 51 8.06 -7.04 -1.17
N GLN A 52 7.38 -5.91 -1.28
CA GLN A 52 6.19 -5.59 -0.48
C GLN A 52 4.88 -6.04 -1.11
N PHE A 53 4.79 -6.01 -2.45
CA PHE A 53 3.54 -6.22 -3.16
C PHE A 53 3.49 -7.51 -3.97
N ALA A 54 4.61 -8.14 -4.31
CA ALA A 54 4.53 -9.49 -4.85
C ALA A 54 4.07 -10.46 -3.76
N ILE A 55 3.30 -11.47 -4.14
CA ILE A 55 2.89 -12.55 -3.23
C ILE A 55 4.16 -13.15 -2.60
N PRO A 56 4.25 -13.30 -1.26
CA PRO A 56 5.51 -13.66 -0.60
C PRO A 56 6.15 -14.95 -1.10
N ALA A 57 5.34 -15.96 -1.41
CA ALA A 57 5.81 -17.23 -1.96
C ALA A 57 6.45 -17.06 -3.35
N ASP A 58 5.85 -16.25 -4.21
CA ASP A 58 6.35 -15.99 -5.56
C ASP A 58 7.59 -15.08 -5.53
N TRP A 59 7.60 -14.07 -4.66
CA TRP A 59 8.78 -13.25 -4.43
C TRP A 59 9.99 -14.09 -4.01
N LYS A 60 9.81 -14.98 -3.02
CA LYS A 60 10.87 -15.86 -2.54
C LYS A 60 11.43 -16.71 -3.68
N ARG A 61 10.55 -17.39 -4.44
CA ARG A 61 10.93 -18.23 -5.58
C ARG A 61 11.67 -17.44 -6.66
N ALA A 62 11.18 -16.25 -7.01
CA ALA A 62 11.79 -15.41 -8.02
C ALA A 62 13.19 -14.95 -7.60
N VAL A 63 13.35 -14.50 -6.35
CA VAL A 63 14.65 -14.04 -5.84
C VAL A 63 15.67 -15.16 -5.78
N GLU A 64 15.27 -16.37 -5.40
CA GLU A 64 16.15 -17.55 -5.40
C GLU A 64 16.64 -17.90 -6.83
N SER A 65 15.84 -17.59 -7.85
CA SER A 65 16.15 -17.94 -9.24
C SER A 65 16.97 -16.87 -9.98
N HIS A 66 16.66 -15.59 -9.78
CA HIS A 66 17.22 -14.48 -10.56
C HIS A 66 17.97 -13.44 -9.71
N GLY A 67 17.88 -13.51 -8.38
CA GLY A 67 18.38 -12.44 -7.52
C GLY A 67 17.49 -11.20 -7.55
N ARG A 68 17.59 -10.39 -6.49
CA ARG A 68 16.70 -9.25 -6.27
C ARG A 68 16.91 -8.13 -7.29
N GLU A 69 18.17 -7.83 -7.60
CA GLU A 69 18.57 -6.70 -8.44
C GLU A 69 18.19 -6.93 -9.90
N GLU A 70 18.35 -8.16 -10.41
CA GLU A 70 17.94 -8.53 -11.76
C GLU A 70 16.43 -8.38 -11.93
N LEU A 71 15.64 -8.91 -10.98
CA LEU A 71 14.18 -8.79 -11.00
C LEU A 71 13.73 -7.33 -10.99
N ALA A 72 14.34 -6.49 -10.15
CA ALA A 72 14.01 -5.08 -10.11
C ALA A 72 14.34 -4.38 -11.44
N SER A 73 15.47 -4.72 -12.07
CA SER A 73 15.86 -4.17 -13.37
C SER A 73 14.93 -4.61 -14.50
N ALA A 74 14.58 -5.90 -14.57
CA ALA A 74 13.65 -6.44 -15.54
C ALA A 74 12.26 -5.81 -15.39
N PHE A 75 11.77 -5.73 -14.15
CA PHE A 75 10.50 -5.07 -13.83
C PHE A 75 10.49 -3.60 -14.25
N ALA A 76 11.56 -2.85 -13.96
CA ALA A 76 11.69 -1.44 -14.34
C ALA A 76 11.54 -1.23 -15.85
N LYS A 77 12.17 -2.09 -16.64
CA LYS A 77 12.19 -1.99 -18.10
C LYS A 77 10.84 -2.31 -18.73
N GLU A 78 10.13 -3.31 -18.21
CA GLU A 78 8.99 -3.89 -18.92
C GLU A 78 7.63 -3.60 -18.27
N LYS A 79 7.58 -3.53 -16.94
CA LYS A 79 6.32 -3.61 -16.19
C LYS A 79 6.00 -2.37 -15.36
N ALA A 80 7.02 -1.66 -14.87
CA ALA A 80 6.84 -0.54 -13.95
C ALA A 80 5.93 0.57 -14.51
N LYS A 81 6.21 1.04 -15.74
CA LYS A 81 5.45 2.12 -16.37
C LYS A 81 3.98 1.77 -16.63
N PRO A 82 3.64 0.66 -17.32
CA PRO A 82 2.24 0.33 -17.56
C PRO A 82 1.51 -0.02 -16.25
N LEU A 83 2.18 -0.62 -15.25
CA LEU A 83 1.56 -0.86 -13.95
C LEU A 83 1.27 0.44 -13.19
N LEU A 84 2.19 1.40 -13.20
CA LEU A 84 1.96 2.72 -12.59
C LEU A 84 0.73 3.41 -13.21
N ALA A 85 0.62 3.40 -14.54
CA ALA A 85 -0.55 3.96 -15.23
C ALA A 85 -1.85 3.24 -14.83
N ALA A 86 -1.80 1.92 -14.65
CA ALA A 86 -2.95 1.15 -14.24
C ALA A 86 -3.34 1.42 -12.78
N LEU A 87 -2.38 1.55 -11.85
CA LEU A 87 -2.64 1.98 -10.47
C LEU A 87 -3.21 3.40 -10.40
N GLN A 88 -2.76 4.31 -11.26
CA GLN A 88 -3.31 5.66 -11.36
C GLN A 88 -4.76 5.65 -11.86
N GLN A 89 -5.09 4.79 -12.82
CA GLN A 89 -6.46 4.64 -13.32
C GLN A 89 -7.43 4.17 -12.22
N ILE A 90 -6.99 3.26 -11.34
CA ILE A 90 -7.88 2.62 -10.36
C ILE A 90 -7.97 3.32 -9.00
N ASP A 91 -7.15 4.34 -8.73
CA ASP A 91 -7.05 5.00 -7.41
C ASP A 91 -8.37 5.57 -6.88
N GLN A 92 -9.32 5.84 -7.78
CA GLN A 92 -10.67 6.33 -7.46
C GLN A 92 -11.78 5.41 -7.97
N SER A 93 -11.42 4.23 -8.46
CA SER A 93 -12.39 3.22 -8.91
C SER A 93 -12.78 2.31 -7.74
N GLU A 94 -13.96 1.74 -7.80
CA GLU A 94 -14.35 0.65 -6.89
C GLU A 94 -13.94 -0.69 -7.52
N PRO A 95 -13.36 -1.61 -6.72
CA PRO A 95 -13.09 -2.97 -7.18
C PRO A 95 -14.38 -3.80 -7.18
N ASP A 96 -14.37 -4.83 -8.01
CA ASP A 96 -15.21 -6.00 -7.79
C ASP A 96 -14.57 -6.87 -6.70
N LEU A 97 -15.28 -7.09 -5.59
CA LEU A 97 -14.81 -7.87 -4.46
C LEU A 97 -15.34 -9.31 -4.53
N SER A 98 -14.50 -10.29 -4.24
CA SER A 98 -14.95 -11.67 -4.04
C SER A 98 -15.88 -11.79 -2.82
N GLU A 99 -16.65 -12.86 -2.76
CA GLU A 99 -17.61 -13.11 -1.65
C GLU A 99 -16.94 -13.13 -0.27
N ASP A 100 -15.70 -13.62 -0.20
CA ASP A 100 -14.88 -13.65 1.02
C ASP A 100 -14.14 -12.33 1.31
N GLY A 101 -14.25 -11.36 0.40
CA GLY A 101 -13.55 -10.07 0.46
C GLY A 101 -12.02 -10.17 0.33
N MET A 102 -11.48 -11.34 0.00
CA MET A 102 -10.02 -11.57 -0.05
C MET A 102 -9.41 -11.22 -1.40
N LEU A 103 -10.22 -11.02 -2.44
CA LEU A 103 -9.79 -10.56 -3.76
C LEU A 103 -10.50 -9.27 -4.14
N ALA A 104 -9.73 -8.32 -4.63
CA ALA A 104 -10.24 -7.07 -5.19
C ALA A 104 -9.77 -6.95 -6.64
N THR A 105 -10.72 -6.96 -7.58
CA THR A 105 -10.45 -6.93 -9.01
C THR A 105 -10.86 -5.61 -9.60
N TYR A 106 -9.91 -4.92 -10.22
CA TYR A 106 -10.15 -3.68 -10.94
C TYR A 106 -10.04 -3.91 -12.43
N ALA A 107 -11.03 -3.49 -13.20
CA ALA A 107 -10.91 -3.43 -14.66
C ALA A 107 -9.96 -2.28 -15.05
N VAL A 108 -9.01 -2.54 -15.94
CA VAL A 108 -8.06 -1.54 -16.43
C VAL A 108 -8.03 -1.49 -17.96
N LYS A 109 -7.77 -0.29 -18.50
CA LYS A 109 -7.73 -0.04 -19.95
C LYS A 109 -6.44 0.70 -20.29
N VAL A 110 -5.32 0.11 -19.90
CA VAL A 110 -3.99 0.68 -20.11
C VAL A 110 -3.32 0.04 -21.32
N LYS A 111 -2.86 0.88 -22.25
CA LYS A 111 -2.09 0.44 -23.41
C LYS A 111 -0.80 -0.24 -22.96
N ASN A 112 -0.46 -1.39 -23.56
CA ASN A 112 0.71 -2.19 -23.24
C ASN A 112 0.74 -2.76 -21.81
N PHE A 113 -0.40 -2.75 -21.09
CA PHE A 113 -0.55 -3.56 -19.89
C PHE A 113 -1.00 -4.97 -20.32
N PRO A 114 -0.31 -6.04 -19.90
CA PRO A 114 -0.57 -7.40 -20.41
C PRO A 114 -1.93 -7.97 -19.99
N HIS A 115 -2.58 -7.37 -18.99
CA HIS A 115 -3.85 -7.81 -18.45
C HIS A 115 -4.94 -6.76 -18.66
N GLN A 116 -6.19 -7.18 -18.67
CA GLN A 116 -7.35 -6.28 -18.69
C GLN A 116 -7.84 -5.92 -17.29
N SER A 117 -7.20 -6.48 -16.26
CA SER A 117 -7.53 -6.22 -14.86
C SER A 117 -6.29 -6.18 -13.97
N ILE A 118 -6.42 -5.52 -12.82
CA ILE A 118 -5.51 -5.62 -11.67
C ILE A 118 -6.22 -6.36 -10.56
N VAL A 119 -5.59 -7.41 -10.04
CA VAL A 119 -6.09 -8.16 -8.89
C VAL A 119 -5.19 -7.94 -7.68
N PHE A 120 -5.80 -7.49 -6.59
CA PHE A 120 -5.21 -7.52 -5.27
C PHE A 120 -5.75 -8.72 -4.49
N GLN A 121 -4.88 -9.36 -3.72
CA GLN A 121 -5.22 -10.47 -2.84
C GLN A 121 -4.83 -10.12 -1.41
N GLN A 122 -5.74 -10.32 -0.47
CA GLN A 122 -5.46 -10.20 0.95
C GLN A 122 -4.90 -11.52 1.49
N ILE A 123 -3.75 -11.45 2.14
CA ILE A 123 -3.09 -12.58 2.79
C ILE A 123 -2.66 -12.12 4.17
N GLU A 124 -3.13 -12.80 5.22
CA GLU A 124 -2.81 -12.45 6.61
C GLU A 124 -3.10 -10.97 6.94
N GLY A 125 -4.19 -10.43 6.39
CA GLY A 125 -4.61 -9.04 6.61
C GLY A 125 -3.86 -7.99 5.78
N LEU A 126 -2.96 -8.38 4.89
CA LEU A 126 -2.20 -7.47 4.02
C LEU A 126 -2.54 -7.68 2.55
N TRP A 127 -2.66 -6.60 1.79
CA TRP A 127 -2.96 -6.62 0.37
C TRP A 127 -1.69 -6.74 -0.49
N TYR A 128 -1.70 -7.71 -1.41
CA TYR A 128 -0.65 -8.01 -2.37
C TYR A 128 -1.19 -7.95 -3.80
N LEU A 129 -0.32 -7.74 -4.79
CA LEU A 129 -0.62 -7.81 -6.22
C LEU A 129 -0.44 -9.25 -6.71
N ARG A 130 -1.45 -9.75 -7.43
CA ARG A 130 -1.51 -11.15 -7.93
C ARG A 130 -1.19 -11.30 -9.44
N ASN A 131 -0.92 -10.20 -10.14
CA ASN A 131 -0.73 -10.18 -11.60
C ASN A 131 0.68 -10.54 -12.08
#